data_AF-A0A958KPR6-F1
#
_entry.id   AF-A0A958KPR6-F1
#
_cell.length_a   1.000
_cell.length_b   1.000
_cell.length_c   1.000
_cell.angle_alpha   90.00
_cell.angle_beta   90.00
_cell.angle_gamma   90.00
#
_symmetry.space_group_name_H-M   'P 1'
#
loop_
_entity.id
_entity.type
_entity.pdbx_description
1 polymer ?
#
loop_
_entity_poly.entity_id
_entity_poly.type
_entity_poly.pdbx_seq_one_letter_code
_entity_poly.pdbx_strand_id
1 'polypeptide(L)'
;VGEMVLTAPSLQDLFTKLYNMPIVPFTRFNNTVVMGSGVVAFALSPFVYFLAKIMVSRYRDVFLARLKQTKAWKAMQATSLYKWYYKYEQYEW
;
A
#
# COMPACT_ATOMS: atom_id res chain seq x y z
N VAL A 1 -0.14 17.77 14.09
CA VAL A 1 -0.73 17.71 12.74
C VAL A 1 -2.25 17.59 12.81
N GLY A 2 -2.82 16.50 13.34
CA GLY A 2 -4.28 16.32 13.34
C GLY A 2 -5.06 17.38 14.10
N GLU A 3 -4.61 17.75 15.30
CA GLU A 3 -5.21 18.85 16.07
C GLU A 3 -5.19 20.17 15.31
N MET A 4 -4.03 20.57 14.77
CA MET A 4 -3.86 21.79 13.98
C MET A 4 -4.82 21.86 12.79
N VAL A 5 -5.10 20.73 12.16
CA VAL A 5 -6.03 20.66 11.03
C VAL A 5 -7.47 20.79 11.52
N LEU A 6 -7.85 20.05 12.58
CA LEU A 6 -9.22 20.05 13.12
C LEU A 6 -9.62 21.38 13.78
N THR A 7 -8.66 22.15 14.30
CA THR A 7 -8.92 23.45 14.93
C THR A 7 -8.78 24.63 13.97
N ALA A 8 -8.41 24.39 12.71
CA ALA A 8 -8.24 25.45 11.71
C ALA A 8 -9.57 26.17 11.45
N PRO A 9 -9.67 27.49 11.69
CA PRO A 9 -10.94 28.23 11.56
C PRO A 9 -11.58 28.12 10.17
N SER A 10 -10.77 28.13 9.12
CA SER A 10 -11.23 28.04 7.73
C SER A 10 -11.82 26.67 7.35
N LEU A 11 -11.58 25.63 8.14
CA LEU A 11 -12.05 24.26 7.89
C LEU A 11 -13.22 23.87 8.80
N GLN A 12 -13.62 24.71 9.75
CA GLN A 12 -14.69 24.39 10.69
C GLN A 12 -16.02 24.10 9.99
N ASP A 13 -16.44 24.97 9.06
CA ASP A 13 -17.67 24.76 8.29
C ASP A 13 -17.68 23.44 7.51
N LEU A 14 -16.51 23.04 6.98
CA LEU A 14 -16.35 21.75 6.30
C LEU A 14 -16.51 20.60 7.28
N PHE A 15 -15.82 20.64 8.43
CA PHE A 15 -15.91 19.59 9.43
C PHE A 15 -17.29 19.49 10.07
N THR A 16 -17.99 20.61 10.27
CA THR A 16 -19.39 20.61 10.72
C THR A 16 -20.29 19.91 9.72
N LYS A 17 -20.13 20.18 8.41
CA LYS A 17 -20.89 19.47 7.37
C LYS A 17 -20.60 17.97 7.38
N LEU A 18 -19.32 17.59 7.44
CA LEU A 18 -18.89 16.18 7.47
C LEU A 18 -19.37 15.46 8.73
N TYR A 19 -19.37 16.14 9.88
CA TYR A 19 -19.86 15.58 11.14
C TYR A 19 -21.38 15.31 11.12
N ASN A 20 -22.14 16.12 10.37
CA ASN A 20 -23.59 15.94 10.24
C ASN A 20 -24.00 14.94 9.14
N MET A 21 -23.05 14.34 8.42
CA MET A 21 -23.36 13.30 7.43
C MET A 21 -23.67 11.95 8.13
N PRO A 22 -24.51 11.10 7.53
CA PRO A 22 -24.95 9.86 8.19
C PRO A 22 -23.85 8.82 8.39
N ILE A 23 -22.81 8.80 7.54
CA ILE A 23 -21.78 7.73 7.54
C ILE A 23 -20.39 8.27 7.92
N VAL A 24 -20.07 9.50 7.53
CA VAL A 24 -18.73 10.08 7.69
C VAL A 24 -18.22 10.11 9.14
N PRO A 25 -19.04 10.39 10.17
CA PRO A 25 -18.60 10.36 11.57
C PRO A 25 -18.05 9.00 12.01
N PHE A 26 -18.51 7.89 11.41
CA PHE A 26 -18.01 6.55 11.73
C PHE A 26 -16.56 6.32 11.31
N THR A 27 -16.01 7.18 10.44
CA THR A 27 -14.57 7.17 10.09
C THR A 27 -13.68 7.69 11.22
N ARG A 28 -14.27 8.32 12.26
CA ARG A 28 -13.56 8.95 13.37
C ARG A 28 -12.59 10.05 12.92
N PHE A 29 -12.91 10.77 11.83
CA PHE A 29 -12.07 11.86 11.33
C PHE A 29 -11.85 12.99 12.37
N ASN A 30 -12.76 13.15 13.34
CA ASN A 30 -12.63 14.09 14.46
C ASN A 30 -11.64 13.63 15.54
N ASN A 31 -11.07 12.43 15.43
CA ASN A 31 -9.99 11.98 16.28
C ASN A 31 -8.65 12.53 15.77
N THR A 32 -7.89 13.21 16.63
CA THR A 32 -6.62 13.87 16.27
C THR A 32 -5.56 12.90 15.75
N VAL A 33 -5.57 11.64 16.19
CA VAL A 33 -4.65 10.60 15.70
C VAL A 33 -5.04 10.19 14.29
N VAL A 34 -6.33 9.94 14.06
CA VAL A 34 -6.85 9.55 12.74
C VAL A 34 -6.64 10.65 11.70
N MET A 35 -6.97 11.90 12.04
CA MET A 35 -6.76 13.03 11.14
C MET A 35 -5.28 13.27 10.88
N GLY A 36 -4.45 13.20 11.94
CA GLY A 36 -3.01 13.40 11.83
C GLY A 36 -2.34 12.34 10.97
N SER A 37 -2.66 11.06 11.19
CA SER A 37 -2.12 9.96 10.40
C SER A 37 -2.59 10.02 8.95
N GLY A 38 -3.86 10.38 8.70
CA GLY A 38 -4.40 10.56 7.36
C GLY A 38 -3.65 11.63 6.56
N VAL A 39 -3.42 12.81 7.16
CA VAL A 39 -2.69 13.91 6.52
C VAL A 39 -1.24 13.52 6.24
N VAL A 40 -0.55 12.91 7.21
CA VAL A 40 0.85 12.48 7.04
C VAL A 40 0.96 11.38 6.00
N ALA A 41 0.07 10.39 6.02
CA ALA A 41 0.04 9.31 5.04
C ALA A 41 -0.22 9.84 3.63
N PHE A 42 -1.15 10.78 3.47
CA PHE A 42 -1.42 11.41 2.18
C PHE A 42 -0.20 12.19 1.67
N ALA A 43 0.43 12.99 2.53
CA ALA A 43 1.63 13.76 2.18
C ALA A 43 2.83 12.87 1.81
N LEU A 44 3.01 11.74 2.50
CA LEU A 44 4.10 10.80 2.25
C LEU A 44 3.77 9.76 1.17
N SER A 45 2.52 9.64 0.73
CA SER A 45 2.10 8.63 -0.26
C SER A 45 2.91 8.63 -1.55
N PRO A 46 3.26 9.76 -2.21
CA PRO A 46 4.07 9.72 -3.42
C PRO A 46 5.49 9.21 -3.13
N PHE A 47 6.09 9.65 -2.01
CA PHE A 47 7.43 9.22 -1.63
C PHE A 47 7.48 7.70 -1.37
N VAL A 48 6.51 7.20 -0.60
CA VAL A 48 6.37 5.76 -0.33
C VAL A 48 6.15 4.97 -1.63
N TYR A 49 5.35 5.49 -2.56
CA TYR A 49 5.13 4.85 -3.85
C TYR A 49 6.43 4.70 -4.66
N PHE A 50 7.21 5.78 -4.82
CA PHE A 50 8.47 5.71 -5.56
C PHE A 50 9.50 4.81 -4.86
N LEU A 51 9.59 4.91 -3.53
CA LEU A 51 10.48 4.04 -2.76
C LEU A 51 10.10 2.57 -2.94
N ALA A 52 8.83 2.23 -2.81
CA ALA A 52 8.32 0.88 -3.03
C ALA A 52 8.62 0.40 -4.45
N LYS A 53 8.40 1.23 -5.48
CA LYS A 53 8.72 0.90 -6.88
C LYS A 53 10.19 0.55 -7.06
N ILE A 54 11.09 1.36 -6.52
CA ILE A 54 12.55 1.13 -6.59
C ILE A 54 12.93 -0.16 -5.86
N MET A 55 12.39 -0.35 -4.64
CA MET A 55 12.65 -1.55 -3.84
C MET A 55 12.15 -2.82 -4.53
N VAL A 56 10.96 -2.79 -5.14
CA VAL A 56 10.40 -3.93 -5.88
C VAL A 56 11.24 -4.25 -7.12
N SER A 57 11.68 -3.24 -7.88
CA SER A 57 12.59 -3.47 -9.01
C SER A 57 13.87 -4.16 -8.54
N ARG A 58 14.51 -3.60 -7.50
CA ARG A 58 15.76 -4.15 -6.97
C ARG A 58 15.60 -5.54 -6.36
N TYR A 59 14.46 -5.81 -5.73
CA TYR A 59 14.12 -7.14 -5.23
C TYR A 59 14.07 -8.16 -6.37
N ARG A 60 13.42 -7.83 -7.50
CA ARG A 60 13.33 -8.70 -8.67
C ARG A 60 14.70 -8.95 -9.31
N ASP A 61 15.52 -7.92 -9.42
CA ASP A 61 16.79 -8.03 -10.13
C ASP A 61 17.86 -8.73 -9.30
N VAL A 62 17.88 -8.49 -7.98
CA VAL A 62 18.95 -8.99 -7.11
C VAL A 62 18.48 -10.19 -6.30
N PHE A 63 17.42 -10.02 -5.52
CA PHE A 63 17.01 -11.03 -4.56
C PHE A 63 16.38 -12.24 -5.24
N LEU A 64 15.42 -12.01 -6.15
CA LEU A 64 14.78 -13.08 -6.89
C LEU A 64 15.78 -13.81 -7.81
N ALA A 65 16.73 -13.10 -8.43
CA ALA A 65 17.79 -13.72 -9.22
C ALA A 65 18.67 -14.65 -8.37
N ARG A 66 19.06 -14.22 -7.16
CA ARG A 66 19.81 -15.06 -6.21
C ARG A 66 19.00 -16.25 -5.72
N LEU A 67 17.73 -16.04 -5.39
CA LEU A 67 16.82 -17.10 -4.97
C LEU A 67 16.69 -18.16 -6.07
N LYS A 68 16.54 -17.73 -7.33
CA LYS A 68 16.48 -18.61 -8.50
C LYS A 68 17.71 -19.50 -8.70
N GLN A 69 18.88 -19.06 -8.24
CA GLN A 69 20.10 -19.84 -8.33
C GLN A 69 20.22 -20.95 -7.27
N THR A 70 19.40 -20.91 -6.21
CA THR A 70 19.45 -21.90 -5.13
C THR A 70 18.99 -23.29 -5.59
N LYS A 71 19.56 -24.34 -4.98
CA LYS A 71 19.21 -25.73 -5.28
C LYS A 71 17.74 -26.04 -4.97
N ALA A 72 17.22 -25.50 -3.88
CA ALA A 72 15.82 -25.68 -3.48
C ALA A 72 14.85 -25.08 -4.52
N TRP A 73 15.15 -23.88 -5.02
CA TRP A 73 14.33 -23.25 -6.07
C TRP A 73 14.35 -24.06 -7.37
N LYS A 74 15.54 -24.51 -7.81
CA LYS A 74 15.66 -25.35 -9.01
C LYS A 74 14.94 -26.70 -8.86
N ALA A 75 15.00 -27.32 -7.68
CA ALA A 75 14.28 -28.56 -7.38
C ALA A 75 12.75 -28.35 -7.42
N MET A 76 12.26 -27.24 -6.87
CA MET A 76 10.84 -26.89 -6.92
C MET A 76 10.35 -26.69 -8.37
N GLN A 77 11.15 -26.02 -9.21
CA GLN A 77 10.82 -25.82 -10.63
C GLN A 77 10.80 -27.12 -11.44
N ALA A 78 11.54 -28.15 -11.00
CA ALA A 78 11.58 -29.44 -11.68
C ALA A 78 10.30 -30.28 -11.49
N THR A 79 9.50 -29.97 -10.46
CA THR A 79 8.27 -30.68 -10.11
C THR A 79 7.20 -30.55 -11.20
N SER A 80 6.45 -31.63 -11.45
CA SER A 80 5.37 -31.69 -12.45
C SER A 80 4.28 -30.63 -12.22
N LEU A 81 3.95 -30.35 -10.95
CA LEU A 81 2.98 -29.33 -10.56
C LEU A 81 3.41 -27.91 -10.99
N TYR A 82 4.67 -27.55 -10.80
CA TYR A 82 5.18 -26.24 -11.19
C TYR A 82 5.16 -26.06 -12.71
N LYS A 83 5.53 -27.11 -13.47
CA LYS A 83 5.49 -27.11 -14.94
C LYS A 83 4.06 -26.97 -15.47
N TRP A 84 3.09 -27.62 -14.83
CA TRP A 84 1.68 -27.50 -15.19
C TRP A 84 1.14 -26.09 -14.92
N TYR A 85 1.42 -25.53 -13.74
CA TYR A 85 1.04 -24.15 -13.40
C TYR A 85 1.62 -23.13 -14.38
N TYR A 86 2.94 -23.19 -14.63
CA TYR A 86 3.61 -22.28 -15.56
C TYR A 86 3.04 -22.39 -16.97
N LYS A 87 2.70 -23.60 -17.43
CA LYS A 87 2.06 -23.82 -18.73
C LYS A 87 0.69 -23.13 -18.81
N TYR A 88 -0.12 -23.17 -17.74
CA TYR A 88 -1.44 -22.53 -17.71
C TYR A 88 -1.34 -21.00 -17.72
N GLU A 89 -0.41 -20.44 -16.94
CA GLU A 89 -0.17 -18.99 -16.85
C GLU A 89 0.26 -18.39 -18.20
N GLN A 90 0.91 -19.17 -19.08
CA GLN A 90 1.26 -18.71 -20.44
C GLN A 90 0.06 -18.55 -21.40
N TYR A 91 -1.12 -19.08 -21.05
CA TYR A 91 -2.34 -18.95 -21.86
C TYR A 91 -3.36 -17.97 -21.26
N GLU A 92 -3.09 -17.37 -20.10
CA GLU A 92 -3.86 -16.23 -19.61
C GLU A 92 -3.38 -14.98 -20.34
N TRP A 93 -4.22 -14.49 -21.26
CA TRP A 93 -4.03 -13.26 -22.05
C TRP A 93 -4.09 -11.99 -21.18
#